data_AF-A0A344TG11-F1
#
_entry.id   AF-A0A344TG11-F1
#
_cell.length_a   1.000
_cell.length_b   1.000
_cell.length_c   1.000
_cell.angle_alpha   90.00
_cell.angle_beta   90.00
_cell.angle_gamma   90.00
#
_symmetry.space_group_name_H-M   'P 1'
#
loop_
_entity.id
_entity.type
_entity.pdbx_description
1 polymer ?
#
loop_
_entity_poly.entity_id
_entity_poly.type
_entity_poly.pdbx_seq_one_letter_code
_entity_poly.pdbx_strand_id
1 'polypeptide(L)'
;MKTSTFLQQSLFLGQKSSRFALVFATLILTYLSGLSQPVITSNLPIVIINTNGQTIPNEPKIAATMKIVGKSVVAGSPDSVYYYSASSNANVYQYSGNIGIEIRGNTSTYWPKKSYGFETREAATDADSNVVLLGMPKEADWVLNACFGDKSFLREVLSQEMFRKTNRYAPRTRYVELYLNVDGQPLYQGVYILMEKIKRNDNRVKIKKLEEVDTDAAKITGGYILQVGENEEKKWSSHIPPNDVPLQAPPIFHVEYPKLHEYTNSTSLNLQFNYIKQYMYNFETALNGPDFKSPTLGYRPYLNVDSFVDFFLLQEFTKNSDAWRVSTFLYKDRDSEGGRFTLGPPWDFDKSMGNQQFCYPRSVKPDSSWAWQFNIYCPGRTSSTPFWAKKVLEDCYFVQKLVTRYRELRKGPWHLDSIHHFIDTQRTLLKAKDAITRNFTKWDILEDPIMYNEYYPLPGNTFDKEVDYLKTWLTAHLAWMDANIEAVGPLTQPTLTSANCTPGVITSVYSLLSECALPTNQPTTYQAPAYIQLNPGFSVQGQASFVAKIVACPTN
;
A
#
# COMPACT_ATOMS: atom_id res chain seq x y z
N MET A 1 -48.16 -84.74 45.29
CA MET A 1 -48.09 -84.01 46.59
C MET A 1 -46.94 -83.02 46.52
N LYS A 2 -47.14 -81.78 47.01
CA LYS A 2 -46.14 -80.72 47.34
C LYS A 2 -45.21 -80.26 46.18
N THR A 3 -45.17 -79.02 45.69
CA THR A 3 -44.96 -77.65 46.26
C THR A 3 -43.53 -77.29 46.73
N SER A 4 -42.94 -76.29 46.03
CA SER A 4 -42.10 -75.18 46.54
C SER A 4 -40.55 -75.29 46.59
N THR A 5 -39.91 -74.14 46.30
CA THR A 5 -38.46 -73.76 46.22
C THR A 5 -37.71 -74.15 44.94
N PHE A 6 -36.78 -73.37 44.37
CA PHE A 6 -36.34 -71.95 44.56
C PHE A 6 -36.49 -71.19 43.21
N LEU A 7 -36.48 -69.84 43.04
CA LEU A 7 -36.14 -68.67 43.86
C LEU A 7 -34.65 -68.41 44.20
N GLN A 8 -33.71 -68.62 43.25
CA GLN A 8 -32.31 -68.20 43.44
C GLN A 8 -31.46 -67.88 42.18
N GLN A 9 -32.04 -67.48 41.03
CA GLN A 9 -31.26 -67.16 39.81
C GLN A 9 -31.46 -65.76 39.19
N SER A 10 -32.38 -64.93 39.69
CA SER A 10 -32.67 -63.61 39.09
C SER A 10 -31.80 -62.44 39.58
N LEU A 11 -30.96 -62.63 40.61
CA LEU A 11 -30.24 -61.51 41.27
C LEU A 11 -28.80 -61.26 40.79
N PHE A 12 -28.16 -62.18 40.05
CA PHE A 12 -26.76 -62.03 39.61
C PHE A 12 -26.56 -61.41 38.21
N LEU A 13 -27.62 -61.31 37.40
CA LEU A 13 -27.55 -60.71 36.06
C LEU A 13 -27.81 -59.18 36.06
N GLY A 14 -28.51 -58.65 37.06
CA GLY A 14 -28.83 -57.21 37.16
C GLY A 14 -27.64 -56.30 37.56
N GLN A 15 -26.65 -56.82 38.30
CA GLN A 15 -25.52 -56.00 38.77
C GLN A 15 -24.37 -55.85 37.75
N LYS A 16 -24.19 -56.80 36.83
CA LYS A 16 -23.14 -56.70 35.79
C LYS A 16 -23.55 -55.79 34.64
N SER A 17 -24.81 -55.83 34.21
CA SER A 17 -25.35 -54.91 33.20
C SER A 17 -25.37 -53.46 33.70
N SER A 18 -25.77 -53.23 34.95
CA SER A 18 -25.73 -51.90 35.58
C SER A 18 -24.31 -51.31 35.58
N ARG A 19 -23.28 -52.06 35.99
CA ARG A 19 -21.89 -51.55 36.02
C ARG A 19 -21.31 -51.30 34.62
N PHE A 20 -21.60 -52.17 33.64
CA PHE A 20 -21.16 -51.91 32.26
C PHE A 20 -21.89 -50.71 31.64
N ALA A 21 -23.19 -50.57 31.86
CA ALA A 21 -23.95 -49.40 31.41
C ALA A 21 -23.48 -48.12 32.10
N LEU A 22 -23.15 -48.16 33.40
CA LEU A 22 -22.61 -47.00 34.12
C LEU A 22 -21.22 -46.62 33.60
N VAL A 23 -20.34 -47.59 33.31
CA VAL A 23 -19.00 -47.36 32.76
C VAL A 23 -19.04 -46.85 31.32
N PHE A 24 -19.93 -47.40 30.47
CA PHE A 24 -20.15 -46.87 29.11
C PHE A 24 -20.79 -45.47 29.16
N ALA A 25 -21.74 -45.24 30.06
CA ALA A 25 -22.34 -43.92 30.26
C ALA A 25 -21.33 -42.92 30.79
N THR A 26 -20.44 -43.27 31.74
CA THR A 26 -19.37 -42.35 32.18
C THR A 26 -18.34 -42.12 31.10
N LEU A 27 -17.96 -43.13 30.29
CA LEU A 27 -17.10 -42.93 29.12
C LEU A 27 -17.72 -41.97 28.11
N ILE A 28 -19.00 -42.14 27.77
CA ILE A 28 -19.75 -41.25 26.86
C ILE A 28 -19.93 -39.85 27.48
N LEU A 29 -20.21 -39.75 28.79
CA LEU A 29 -20.29 -38.47 29.50
C LEU A 29 -18.93 -37.76 29.56
N THR A 30 -17.81 -38.47 29.74
CA THR A 30 -16.46 -37.88 29.65
C THR A 30 -16.09 -37.45 28.23
N TYR A 31 -16.59 -38.14 27.20
CA TYR A 31 -16.47 -37.69 25.81
C TYR A 31 -17.33 -36.45 25.52
N LEU A 32 -18.54 -36.36 26.11
CA LEU A 32 -19.46 -35.24 25.93
C LEU A 32 -19.11 -34.01 26.79
N SER A 33 -18.39 -34.17 27.90
CA SER A 33 -17.91 -33.05 28.73
C SER A 33 -16.53 -32.51 28.30
N GLY A 34 -15.96 -33.02 27.20
CA GLY A 34 -14.62 -32.65 26.71
C GLY A 34 -14.57 -31.56 25.64
N LEU A 35 -15.68 -31.24 24.97
CA LEU A 35 -15.73 -30.21 23.92
C LEU A 35 -15.93 -28.79 24.49
N SER A 36 -14.96 -28.34 25.28
CA SER A 36 -14.75 -26.91 25.48
C SER A 36 -14.48 -26.28 24.11
N GLN A 37 -15.40 -25.44 23.62
CA GLN A 37 -15.19 -24.76 22.35
C GLN A 37 -13.95 -23.85 22.42
N PRO A 38 -13.17 -23.74 21.33
CA PRO A 38 -11.86 -23.12 21.36
C PRO A 38 -11.93 -21.67 21.85
N VAL A 39 -11.21 -21.42 22.94
CA VAL A 39 -10.90 -20.07 23.42
C VAL A 39 -9.68 -19.57 22.67
N ILE A 40 -9.83 -18.46 21.96
CA ILE A 40 -8.77 -17.80 21.20
C ILE A 40 -8.35 -16.56 21.98
N THR A 41 -7.04 -16.42 22.23
CA THR A 41 -6.46 -15.21 22.82
C THR A 41 -5.28 -14.76 21.98
N SER A 42 -5.25 -13.47 21.64
CA SER A 42 -4.18 -12.88 20.85
C SER A 42 -3.88 -11.44 21.28
N ASN A 43 -2.68 -10.98 20.95
CA ASN A 43 -2.30 -9.57 20.96
C ASN A 43 -2.68 -8.85 19.65
N LEU A 44 -2.90 -9.61 18.57
CA LEU A 44 -3.41 -9.12 17.30
C LEU A 44 -4.94 -9.16 17.28
N PRO A 45 -5.62 -8.21 16.59
CA PRO A 45 -7.05 -8.28 16.36
C PRO A 45 -7.45 -9.61 15.70
N ILE A 46 -8.47 -10.25 16.26
CA ILE A 46 -9.02 -11.50 15.73
C ILE A 46 -10.16 -11.14 14.77
N VAL A 47 -10.08 -11.62 13.53
CA VAL A 47 -11.11 -11.47 12.50
C VAL A 47 -11.76 -12.84 12.28
N ILE A 48 -13.09 -12.89 12.36
CA ILE A 48 -13.87 -14.12 12.18
C ILE A 48 -14.88 -13.88 11.07
N ILE A 49 -14.79 -14.68 10.01
CA ILE A 49 -15.70 -14.61 8.86
C ILE A 49 -16.50 -15.90 8.79
N ASN A 50 -17.83 -15.79 8.73
CA ASN A 50 -18.73 -16.91 8.49
C ASN A 50 -19.29 -16.81 7.07
N THR A 51 -18.93 -17.78 6.23
CA THR A 51 -19.39 -17.91 4.83
C THR A 51 -20.69 -18.71 4.70
N ASN A 52 -21.30 -19.13 5.82
CA ASN A 52 -22.49 -19.98 5.86
C ASN A 52 -22.31 -21.29 5.05
N GLY A 53 -21.13 -21.90 5.16
CA GLY A 53 -20.77 -23.13 4.45
C GLY A 53 -20.36 -22.96 2.99
N GLN A 54 -20.37 -21.73 2.46
CA GLN A 54 -19.98 -21.46 1.06
C GLN A 54 -18.45 -21.40 0.89
N THR A 55 -17.96 -21.92 -0.23
CA THR A 55 -16.59 -21.68 -0.72
C THR A 55 -16.49 -20.26 -1.26
N ILE A 56 -15.45 -19.53 -0.87
CA ILE A 56 -15.16 -18.19 -1.40
C ILE A 56 -14.53 -18.34 -2.81
N PRO A 57 -15.16 -17.86 -3.90
CA PRO A 57 -14.58 -17.87 -5.25
C PRO A 57 -13.66 -16.66 -5.46
N ASN A 58 -13.00 -16.55 -6.63
CA ASN A 58 -12.26 -15.33 -7.00
C ASN A 58 -13.18 -14.17 -7.42
N GLU A 59 -14.30 -14.49 -8.06
CA GLU A 59 -15.38 -13.57 -8.39
C GLU A 59 -16.62 -14.43 -8.73
N PRO A 60 -17.86 -13.99 -8.47
CA PRO A 60 -18.26 -12.79 -7.72
C PRO A 60 -18.17 -12.99 -6.20
N LYS A 61 -18.18 -11.89 -5.44
CA LYS A 61 -18.31 -11.93 -3.97
C LYS A 61 -19.52 -12.74 -3.51
N ILE A 62 -19.30 -13.62 -2.54
CA ILE A 62 -20.37 -14.30 -1.81
C ILE A 62 -20.79 -13.47 -0.59
N ALA A 63 -22.05 -13.60 -0.19
CA ALA A 63 -22.55 -13.00 1.05
C ALA A 63 -22.04 -13.77 2.28
N ALA A 64 -21.44 -13.05 3.22
CA ALA A 64 -20.89 -13.58 4.46
C ALA A 64 -21.15 -12.59 5.62
N THR A 65 -20.78 -12.99 6.84
CA THR A 65 -20.74 -12.08 7.99
C THR A 65 -19.32 -12.01 8.56
N MET A 66 -18.91 -10.85 9.04
CA MET A 66 -17.60 -10.65 9.66
C MET A 66 -17.74 -10.03 11.04
N LYS A 67 -16.90 -10.51 11.96
CA LYS A 67 -16.68 -9.96 13.29
C LYS A 67 -15.21 -9.62 13.47
N ILE A 68 -14.91 -8.41 13.94
CA ILE A 68 -13.58 -8.03 14.42
C ILE A 68 -13.69 -7.92 15.94
N VAL A 69 -12.93 -8.74 16.65
CA VAL A 69 -12.92 -8.80 18.11
C VAL A 69 -12.33 -7.52 18.68
N GLY A 70 -12.95 -6.98 19.73
CA GLY A 70 -12.42 -5.85 20.50
C GLY A 70 -11.44 -6.30 21.57
N LYS A 71 -10.65 -5.37 22.11
CA LYS A 71 -9.81 -5.67 23.27
C LYS A 71 -10.65 -5.80 24.53
N SER A 72 -10.37 -6.82 25.33
CA SER A 72 -10.92 -7.03 26.67
C SER A 72 -9.81 -7.24 27.69
N VAL A 73 -10.08 -6.85 28.95
CA VAL A 73 -9.26 -7.27 30.08
C VAL A 73 -9.68 -8.69 30.44
N VAL A 74 -8.72 -9.63 30.43
CA VAL A 74 -8.95 -11.03 30.84
C VAL A 74 -8.42 -11.20 32.26
N ALA A 75 -9.20 -11.83 33.15
CA ALA A 75 -8.78 -12.06 34.52
C ALA A 75 -7.45 -12.81 34.56
N GLY A 76 -6.45 -12.25 35.26
CA GLY A 76 -5.08 -12.78 35.32
C GLY A 76 -4.12 -12.22 34.26
N SER A 77 -4.57 -11.36 33.34
CA SER A 77 -3.72 -10.59 32.42
C SER A 77 -3.74 -9.10 32.81
N PRO A 78 -2.60 -8.45 33.11
CA PRO A 78 -2.56 -7.00 33.33
C PRO A 78 -2.82 -6.22 32.03
N ASP A 79 -2.51 -6.81 30.88
CA ASP A 79 -2.69 -6.20 29.56
C ASP A 79 -4.04 -6.56 28.94
N SER A 80 -4.65 -5.59 28.26
CA SER A 80 -5.81 -5.79 27.38
C SER A 80 -5.42 -6.62 26.14
N VAL A 81 -6.10 -7.75 25.94
CA VAL A 81 -5.88 -8.69 24.82
C VAL A 81 -7.14 -8.82 23.97
N TYR A 82 -7.00 -9.35 22.76
CA TYR A 82 -8.14 -9.81 21.98
C TYR A 82 -8.51 -11.22 22.45
N TYR A 83 -9.72 -11.36 22.98
CA TYR A 83 -10.24 -12.59 23.54
C TYR A 83 -11.54 -12.97 22.83
N TYR A 84 -11.62 -14.21 22.38
CA TYR A 84 -12.83 -14.76 21.77
C TYR A 84 -13.09 -16.18 22.25
N SER A 85 -14.35 -16.48 22.53
CA SER A 85 -14.81 -17.84 22.83
C SER A 85 -16.12 -18.08 22.08
N ALA A 86 -16.17 -19.08 21.20
CA ALA A 86 -17.34 -19.32 20.34
C ALA A 86 -18.63 -19.64 21.13
N SER A 87 -18.50 -20.18 22.34
CA SER A 87 -19.59 -20.46 23.28
C SER A 87 -20.01 -19.26 24.16
N SER A 88 -19.35 -18.09 24.04
CA SER A 88 -19.57 -16.95 24.93
C SER A 88 -20.37 -15.81 24.28
N ASN A 89 -21.43 -15.38 24.96
CA ASN A 89 -22.15 -14.15 24.64
C ASN A 89 -21.44 -12.88 25.15
N ALA A 90 -20.35 -13.01 25.91
CA ALA A 90 -19.58 -11.89 26.46
C ALA A 90 -18.41 -11.43 25.55
N ASN A 91 -18.32 -11.93 24.33
CA ASN A 91 -17.34 -11.47 23.35
C ASN A 91 -17.58 -9.99 23.00
N VAL A 92 -16.55 -9.16 23.14
CA VAL A 92 -16.59 -7.75 22.71
C VAL A 92 -16.17 -7.67 21.25
N TYR A 93 -16.88 -6.89 20.45
CA TYR A 93 -16.58 -6.69 19.02
C TYR A 93 -16.33 -5.22 18.71
N GLN A 94 -15.27 -4.94 17.95
CA GLN A 94 -14.98 -3.63 17.35
C GLN A 94 -15.82 -3.41 16.09
N TYR A 95 -16.17 -4.50 15.40
CA TYR A 95 -17.09 -4.52 14.26
C TYR A 95 -17.85 -5.87 14.23
N SER A 96 -19.12 -5.84 13.83
CA SER A 96 -19.92 -7.03 13.54
C SER A 96 -20.97 -6.65 12.49
N GLY A 97 -20.95 -7.28 11.31
CA GLY A 97 -21.88 -6.96 10.22
C GLY A 97 -21.79 -7.88 9.02
N ASN A 98 -22.60 -7.59 7.99
CA ASN A 98 -22.60 -8.30 6.73
C ASN A 98 -21.43 -7.85 5.85
N ILE A 99 -20.88 -8.77 5.06
CA ILE A 99 -19.87 -8.47 4.05
C ILE A 99 -20.15 -9.21 2.75
N GLY A 100 -19.71 -8.65 1.63
CA GLY A 100 -19.37 -9.44 0.45
C GLY A 100 -17.91 -9.86 0.52
N ILE A 101 -17.55 -11.10 0.18
CA ILE A 101 -16.16 -11.58 0.15
C ILE A 101 -15.82 -12.42 -1.07
N GLU A 102 -14.63 -12.20 -1.62
CA GLU A 102 -14.00 -12.97 -2.70
C GLU A 102 -12.50 -13.21 -2.41
N ILE A 103 -11.92 -14.25 -3.01
CA ILE A 103 -10.47 -14.39 -3.17
C ILE A 103 -10.01 -13.27 -4.10
N ARG A 104 -8.83 -12.70 -3.86
CA ARG A 104 -8.29 -11.61 -4.70
C ARG A 104 -6.88 -11.87 -5.23
N GLY A 105 -6.53 -11.06 -6.21
CA GLY A 105 -5.22 -11.03 -6.86
C GLY A 105 -5.23 -11.80 -8.17
N ASN A 106 -4.06 -11.93 -8.78
CA ASN A 106 -3.88 -12.64 -10.04
C ASN A 106 -3.11 -13.94 -9.76
N THR A 107 -1.77 -13.91 -9.80
CA THR A 107 -0.95 -15.10 -9.54
C THR A 107 -1.06 -15.64 -8.10
N SER A 108 -1.33 -14.77 -7.11
CA SER A 108 -1.54 -15.18 -5.71
C SER A 108 -2.74 -16.10 -5.51
N THR A 109 -3.67 -16.18 -6.48
CA THR A 109 -4.84 -17.07 -6.42
C THR A 109 -4.44 -18.56 -6.45
N TYR A 110 -3.25 -18.89 -6.98
CA TYR A 110 -2.72 -20.25 -6.99
C TYR A 110 -2.11 -20.70 -5.66
N TRP A 111 -1.76 -19.78 -4.76
CA TRP A 111 -1.13 -20.10 -3.48
C TRP A 111 -2.11 -20.79 -2.50
N PRO A 112 -1.66 -21.71 -1.62
CA PRO A 112 -2.53 -22.37 -0.64
C PRO A 112 -3.29 -21.40 0.27
N LYS A 113 -2.59 -20.40 0.81
CA LYS A 113 -3.17 -19.35 1.65
C LYS A 113 -3.69 -18.20 0.78
N LYS A 114 -5.01 -18.04 0.70
CA LYS A 114 -5.67 -17.06 -0.18
C LYS A 114 -5.70 -15.67 0.44
N SER A 115 -5.41 -14.63 -0.34
CA SER A 115 -5.78 -13.25 0.00
C SER A 115 -7.25 -13.01 -0.33
N TYR A 116 -7.94 -12.16 0.45
CA TYR A 116 -9.35 -11.85 0.24
C TYR A 116 -9.60 -10.35 0.00
N GLY A 117 -10.49 -10.04 -0.93
CA GLY A 117 -11.14 -8.74 -1.05
C GLY A 117 -12.51 -8.82 -0.37
N PHE A 118 -12.87 -7.80 0.40
CA PHE A 118 -14.21 -7.75 0.99
C PHE A 118 -14.77 -6.33 1.01
N GLU A 119 -16.09 -6.23 1.00
CA GLU A 119 -16.84 -4.99 1.17
C GLU A 119 -17.81 -5.14 2.34
N THR A 120 -17.88 -4.16 3.23
CA THR A 120 -18.84 -4.15 4.34
C THR A 120 -20.19 -3.65 3.85
N ARG A 121 -21.29 -4.31 4.23
CA ARG A 121 -22.61 -4.11 3.63
C ARG A 121 -23.71 -3.85 4.66
N GLU A 122 -24.69 -3.05 4.26
CA GLU A 122 -25.91 -2.76 5.04
C GLU A 122 -26.84 -3.98 5.06
N ALA A 123 -27.30 -4.35 6.26
CA ALA A 123 -28.05 -5.60 6.46
C ALA A 123 -29.42 -5.64 5.75
N ALA A 124 -30.01 -4.48 5.45
CA ALA A 124 -31.34 -4.37 4.86
C ALA A 124 -31.33 -4.28 3.32
N THR A 125 -30.22 -3.89 2.71
CA THR A 125 -30.15 -3.54 1.27
C THR A 125 -28.97 -4.16 0.52
N ASP A 126 -28.03 -4.82 1.22
CA ASP A 126 -26.78 -5.36 0.67
C ASP A 126 -25.85 -4.28 0.03
N ALA A 127 -26.16 -2.99 0.24
CA ALA A 127 -25.39 -1.86 -0.27
C ALA A 127 -24.15 -1.56 0.59
N ASP A 128 -23.14 -0.91 -0.01
CA ASP A 128 -21.90 -0.48 0.67
C ASP A 128 -22.15 0.30 1.98
N SER A 129 -21.65 -0.25 3.08
CA SER A 129 -21.64 0.36 4.41
C SER A 129 -20.25 0.87 4.74
N ASN A 130 -20.09 2.19 4.86
CA ASN A 130 -18.82 2.85 5.13
C ASN A 130 -18.47 2.82 6.63
N VAL A 131 -17.59 1.91 7.06
CA VAL A 131 -17.30 1.67 8.49
C VAL A 131 -15.84 1.90 8.86
N VAL A 132 -15.59 2.16 10.15
CA VAL A 132 -14.23 2.31 10.71
C VAL A 132 -13.73 0.93 11.19
N LEU A 133 -12.69 0.40 10.55
CA LEU A 133 -12.04 -0.84 10.98
C LEU A 133 -10.68 -0.52 11.62
N LEU A 134 -10.46 -0.95 12.85
CA LEU A 134 -9.20 -0.81 13.61
C LEU A 134 -8.57 0.61 13.60
N GLY A 135 -9.43 1.62 13.66
CA GLY A 135 -9.05 3.04 13.65
C GLY A 135 -8.61 3.59 12.28
N MET A 136 -8.84 2.86 11.18
CA MET A 136 -8.65 3.37 9.83
C MET A 136 -9.90 4.16 9.37
N PRO A 137 -9.76 5.23 8.56
CA PRO A 137 -10.88 6.04 8.10
C PRO A 137 -11.99 5.25 7.43
N LYS A 138 -13.24 5.73 7.54
CA LYS A 138 -14.43 5.01 7.10
C LYS A 138 -14.40 4.66 5.60
N GLU A 139 -14.69 3.40 5.29
CA GLU A 139 -14.83 2.89 3.92
C GLU A 139 -15.58 1.56 3.89
N ALA A 140 -16.09 1.17 2.72
CA ALA A 140 -16.70 -0.13 2.49
C ALA A 140 -15.67 -1.18 2.02
N ASP A 141 -14.76 -0.85 1.09
CA ASP A 141 -13.81 -1.83 0.53
C ASP A 141 -12.52 -1.98 1.36
N TRP A 142 -12.16 -3.23 1.60
CA TRP A 142 -11.00 -3.63 2.38
C TRP A 142 -10.33 -4.86 1.79
N VAL A 143 -9.10 -5.12 2.23
CA VAL A 143 -8.28 -6.25 1.78
C VAL A 143 -7.69 -6.99 2.96
N LEU A 144 -7.83 -8.31 2.98
CA LEU A 144 -7.05 -9.22 3.82
C LEU A 144 -5.94 -9.82 2.96
N ASN A 145 -4.75 -9.22 2.98
CA ASN A 145 -3.59 -9.73 2.27
C ASN A 145 -2.94 -10.87 3.08
N ALA A 146 -2.84 -12.06 2.48
CA ALA A 146 -2.25 -13.25 3.08
C ALA A 146 -0.74 -13.17 3.29
N CYS A 147 -0.06 -12.31 2.52
CA CYS A 147 1.39 -12.10 2.52
C CYS A 147 2.20 -13.42 2.36
N PHE A 148 1.64 -14.42 1.69
CA PHE A 148 2.16 -15.80 1.71
C PHE A 148 3.59 -15.93 1.15
N GLY A 149 3.93 -15.17 0.10
CA GLY A 149 5.28 -15.11 -0.46
C GLY A 149 6.28 -14.27 0.34
N ASP A 150 5.85 -13.45 1.30
CA ASP A 150 6.75 -12.69 2.18
C ASP A 150 6.77 -13.29 3.58
N LYS A 151 7.72 -14.20 3.80
CA LYS A 151 7.93 -14.90 5.08
C LYS A 151 8.29 -13.94 6.23
N SER A 152 8.62 -12.68 5.95
CA SER A 152 8.82 -11.65 6.98
C SER A 152 7.53 -10.95 7.40
N PHE A 153 6.45 -11.00 6.59
CA PHE A 153 5.22 -10.19 6.71
C PHE A 153 5.42 -8.67 6.69
N LEU A 154 6.65 -8.17 6.51
CA LEU A 154 7.03 -6.77 6.73
C LEU A 154 7.14 -5.94 5.45
N ARG A 155 7.34 -6.56 4.28
CA ARG A 155 7.78 -5.82 3.08
C ARG A 155 6.70 -4.88 2.55
N GLU A 156 5.45 -5.36 2.50
CA GLU A 156 4.29 -4.52 2.21
C GLU A 156 4.12 -3.43 3.29
N VAL A 157 4.10 -3.82 4.57
CA VAL A 157 3.82 -2.91 5.70
C VAL A 157 4.86 -1.79 5.84
N LEU A 158 6.14 -2.11 5.65
CA LEU A 158 7.24 -1.14 5.66
C LEU A 158 7.14 -0.18 4.46
N SER A 159 6.87 -0.68 3.25
CA SER A 159 6.77 0.15 2.05
C SER A 159 5.63 1.17 2.18
N GLN A 160 4.47 0.72 2.66
CA GLN A 160 3.32 1.58 2.93
C GLN A 160 3.61 2.63 4.03
N GLU A 161 4.36 2.26 5.08
CA GLU A 161 4.76 3.23 6.11
C GLU A 161 5.78 4.25 5.59
N MET A 162 6.83 3.80 4.89
CA MET A 162 7.87 4.68 4.38
C MET A 162 7.31 5.70 3.37
N PHE A 163 6.31 5.32 2.57
CA PHE A 163 5.61 6.28 1.71
C PHE A 163 4.73 7.26 2.49
N ARG A 164 4.01 6.81 3.54
CA ARG A 164 3.29 7.74 4.44
C ARG A 164 4.22 8.76 5.08
N LYS A 165 5.46 8.38 5.42
CA LYS A 165 6.47 9.30 5.93
C LYS A 165 6.95 10.37 4.93
N THR A 166 6.61 10.26 3.64
CA THR A 166 6.77 11.36 2.67
C THR A 166 5.66 12.42 2.75
N ASN A 167 4.71 12.27 3.68
CA ASN A 167 3.45 13.02 3.81
C ASN A 167 2.46 12.80 2.65
N ARG A 168 2.47 11.60 2.05
CA ARG A 168 1.53 11.17 1.01
C ARG A 168 0.60 10.06 1.51
N TYR A 169 -0.54 9.91 0.84
CA TYR A 169 -1.41 8.77 1.09
C TYR A 169 -0.75 7.46 0.62
N ALA A 170 -0.78 6.45 1.48
CA ALA A 170 -0.44 5.06 1.19
C ALA A 170 -1.35 4.17 2.06
N PRO A 171 -1.98 3.11 1.50
CA PRO A 171 -2.82 2.16 2.23
C PRO A 171 -2.37 1.86 3.66
N ARG A 172 -3.20 2.27 4.63
CA ARG A 172 -3.00 1.93 6.05
C ARG A 172 -3.15 0.43 6.24
N THR A 173 -2.32 -0.12 7.13
CA THR A 173 -2.20 -1.56 7.38
C THR A 173 -2.39 -1.90 8.86
N ARG A 174 -2.90 -3.09 9.14
CA ARG A 174 -3.02 -3.71 10.48
C ARG A 174 -2.79 -5.21 10.35
N TYR A 175 -1.92 -5.79 11.17
CA TYR A 175 -1.90 -7.25 11.30
C TYR A 175 -3.13 -7.74 12.04
N VAL A 176 -3.70 -8.86 11.60
CA VAL A 176 -4.86 -9.53 12.21
C VAL A 176 -4.65 -11.04 12.17
N GLU A 177 -5.29 -11.79 13.06
CA GLU A 177 -5.41 -13.26 12.94
C GLU A 177 -6.79 -13.61 12.37
N LEU A 178 -6.81 -14.31 11.22
CA LEU A 178 -8.04 -14.66 10.51
C LEU A 178 -8.52 -16.07 10.87
N TYR A 179 -9.82 -16.19 11.10
CA TYR A 179 -10.54 -17.45 11.26
C TYR A 179 -11.73 -17.50 10.30
N LEU A 180 -11.88 -18.61 9.59
CA LEU A 180 -13.10 -18.91 8.82
C LEU A 180 -13.98 -19.83 9.65
N ASN A 181 -15.21 -19.42 9.93
CA ASN A 181 -16.18 -20.21 10.65
C ASN A 181 -16.82 -21.23 9.69
N VAL A 182 -16.61 -22.51 9.96
CA VAL A 182 -17.20 -23.64 9.25
C VAL A 182 -17.96 -24.47 10.28
N ASP A 183 -19.26 -24.69 10.07
CA ASP A 183 -20.16 -25.45 10.94
C ASP A 183 -20.10 -25.04 12.43
N GLY A 184 -19.92 -23.74 12.68
CA GLY A 184 -19.83 -23.16 14.03
C GLY A 184 -18.43 -23.27 14.67
N GLN A 185 -17.43 -23.81 13.97
CA GLN A 185 -16.04 -23.89 14.44
C GLN A 185 -15.14 -22.85 13.75
N PRO A 186 -14.43 -21.99 14.50
CA PRO A 186 -13.49 -21.02 13.93
C PRO A 186 -12.19 -21.72 13.48
N LEU A 187 -12.02 -21.92 12.17
CA LEU A 187 -10.83 -22.53 11.57
C LEU A 187 -9.77 -21.48 11.25
N TYR A 188 -8.62 -21.57 11.93
CA TYR A 188 -7.51 -20.63 11.78
C TYR A 188 -6.89 -20.65 10.37
N GLN A 189 -6.71 -19.45 9.81
CA GLN A 189 -6.09 -19.22 8.50
C GLN A 189 -4.73 -18.51 8.56
N GLY A 190 -4.18 -18.23 9.74
CA GLY A 190 -2.90 -17.51 9.88
C GLY A 190 -3.05 -16.01 10.15
N VAL A 191 -1.91 -15.33 10.16
CA VAL A 191 -1.81 -13.87 10.25
C VAL A 191 -2.06 -13.26 8.87
N TYR A 192 -2.81 -12.16 8.80
CA TYR A 192 -3.09 -11.38 7.59
C TYR A 192 -2.76 -9.91 7.81
N ILE A 193 -2.50 -9.19 6.72
CA ILE A 193 -2.48 -7.72 6.72
C ILE A 193 -3.88 -7.26 6.28
N LEU A 194 -4.68 -6.75 7.21
CA LEU A 194 -5.86 -5.97 6.88
C LEU A 194 -5.41 -4.59 6.39
N MET A 195 -5.80 -4.21 5.17
CA MET A 195 -5.39 -2.94 4.55
C MET A 195 -6.50 -2.27 3.74
N GLU A 196 -6.34 -0.96 3.55
CA GLU A 196 -7.19 -0.14 2.68
C GLU A 196 -7.03 -0.53 1.20
N LYS A 197 -8.13 -0.63 0.44
CA LYS A 197 -8.08 -0.71 -1.03
C LYS A 197 -7.80 0.67 -1.63
N ILE A 198 -7.01 0.76 -2.70
CA ILE A 198 -6.85 2.02 -3.43
C ILE A 198 -8.20 2.37 -4.09
N LYS A 199 -8.85 3.43 -3.60
CA LYS A 199 -10.11 3.99 -4.13
C LYS A 199 -10.12 5.51 -3.98
N ARG A 200 -10.97 6.17 -4.78
CA ARG A 200 -11.30 7.60 -4.65
C ARG A 200 -12.09 7.84 -3.37
N ASN A 201 -11.48 8.49 -2.39
CA ASN A 201 -12.08 8.86 -1.10
C ASN A 201 -11.24 9.99 -0.48
N ASP A 202 -11.87 10.89 0.28
CA ASP A 202 -11.22 12.07 0.84
C ASP A 202 -10.09 11.75 1.84
N ASN A 203 -10.08 10.52 2.38
CA ASN A 203 -9.03 9.97 3.26
C ASN A 203 -8.12 8.92 2.60
N ARG A 204 -8.34 8.65 1.30
CA ARG A 204 -7.52 7.78 0.44
C ARG A 204 -7.00 8.59 -0.76
N VAL A 205 -7.33 8.20 -2.00
CA VAL A 205 -7.02 9.03 -3.18
C VAL A 205 -8.04 10.16 -3.26
N LYS A 206 -7.67 11.33 -2.73
CA LYS A 206 -8.49 12.53 -2.71
C LYS A 206 -8.45 13.23 -4.07
N ILE A 207 -9.39 12.85 -4.94
CA ILE A 207 -9.72 13.52 -6.21
C ILE A 207 -11.23 13.75 -6.30
N LYS A 208 -11.66 14.71 -7.13
CA LYS A 208 -13.09 14.93 -7.39
C LYS A 208 -13.73 13.68 -7.99
N LYS A 209 -15.01 13.47 -7.68
CA LYS A 209 -15.82 12.45 -8.35
C LYS A 209 -16.14 12.90 -9.77
N LEU A 210 -15.91 12.01 -10.73
CA LEU A 210 -16.37 12.10 -12.10
C LEU A 210 -17.61 11.20 -12.24
N GLU A 211 -18.74 11.76 -12.64
CA GLU A 211 -20.00 11.02 -12.79
C GLU A 211 -20.13 10.43 -14.20
N GLU A 212 -20.87 9.33 -14.35
CA GLU A 212 -21.14 8.75 -15.68
C GLU A 212 -21.81 9.76 -16.62
N VAL A 213 -22.63 10.68 -16.12
CA VAL A 213 -23.33 11.69 -16.91
C VAL A 213 -22.48 12.95 -17.21
N ASP A 214 -21.27 13.07 -16.67
CA ASP A 214 -20.44 14.27 -16.87
C ASP A 214 -19.86 14.31 -18.30
N THR A 215 -20.35 15.25 -19.11
CA THR A 215 -19.84 15.59 -20.45
C THR A 215 -19.22 16.99 -20.54
N ASP A 216 -19.33 17.77 -19.46
CA ASP A 216 -18.79 19.13 -19.35
C ASP A 216 -17.26 19.14 -19.44
N ALA A 217 -16.72 19.98 -20.34
CA ALA A 217 -15.30 20.03 -20.65
C ALA A 217 -14.41 20.36 -19.45
N ALA A 218 -14.88 21.14 -18.47
CA ALA A 218 -14.13 21.44 -17.25
C ALA A 218 -14.23 20.29 -16.23
N LYS A 219 -15.37 19.59 -16.16
CA LYS A 219 -15.54 18.44 -15.26
C LYS A 219 -14.74 17.20 -15.68
N ILE A 220 -14.72 16.88 -16.98
CA ILE A 220 -14.00 15.70 -17.50
C ILE A 220 -12.48 15.84 -17.39
N THR A 221 -11.96 17.01 -16.99
CA THR A 221 -10.52 17.23 -16.82
C THR A 221 -9.88 16.33 -15.78
N GLY A 222 -10.62 15.72 -14.86
CA GLY A 222 -10.04 14.87 -13.83
C GLY A 222 -11.06 14.12 -12.99
N GLY A 223 -10.54 13.45 -11.96
CA GLY A 223 -11.27 12.42 -11.22
C GLY A 223 -10.89 11.01 -11.65
N TYR A 224 -9.70 10.83 -12.24
CA TYR A 224 -9.20 9.52 -12.71
C TYR A 224 -8.16 8.93 -11.77
N ILE A 225 -8.25 7.61 -11.53
CA ILE A 225 -7.14 6.78 -11.06
C ILE A 225 -6.77 5.85 -12.21
N LEU A 226 -5.48 5.78 -12.52
CA LEU A 226 -4.90 4.95 -13.55
C LEU A 226 -3.95 3.92 -12.94
N GLN A 227 -3.81 2.78 -13.61
CA GLN A 227 -2.83 1.74 -13.27
C GLN A 227 -2.01 1.38 -14.52
N VAL A 228 -0.71 1.16 -14.34
CA VAL A 228 0.18 0.65 -15.39
C VAL A 228 0.16 -0.88 -15.38
N GLY A 229 0.18 -1.48 -16.56
CA GLY A 229 0.48 -2.90 -16.77
C GLY A 229 -0.72 -3.86 -16.77
N GLU A 230 -1.87 -3.45 -16.23
CA GLU A 230 -3.07 -4.30 -16.19
C GLU A 230 -3.74 -4.41 -17.55
N ASN A 231 -4.17 -5.63 -17.88
CA ASN A 231 -4.74 -5.99 -19.18
C ASN A 231 -6.28 -5.98 -19.18
N GLU A 232 -6.91 -5.10 -18.40
CA GLU A 232 -8.36 -4.99 -18.24
C GLU A 232 -9.05 -4.24 -19.40
N GLU A 233 -10.36 -4.03 -19.32
CA GLU A 233 -11.09 -3.16 -20.26
C GLU A 233 -10.69 -1.69 -20.13
N LYS A 234 -11.04 -0.86 -21.14
CA LYS A 234 -10.70 0.59 -21.17
C LYS A 234 -9.21 0.85 -20.89
N LYS A 235 -8.37 0.05 -21.54
CA LYS A 235 -6.91 0.19 -21.59
C LYS A 235 -6.42 0.83 -22.90
N TRP A 236 -5.20 1.35 -22.90
CA TRP A 236 -4.46 1.72 -24.10
C TRP A 236 -2.96 1.48 -23.91
N SER A 237 -2.24 1.23 -25.01
CA SER A 237 -0.78 1.17 -25.00
C SER A 237 -0.17 2.57 -25.04
N SER A 238 0.99 2.74 -24.41
CA SER A 238 1.89 3.88 -24.65
C SER A 238 2.21 4.00 -26.13
N HIS A 239 2.34 5.24 -26.60
CA HIS A 239 2.77 5.53 -27.96
C HIS A 239 4.30 5.61 -28.09
N ILE A 240 5.02 5.57 -26.96
CA ILE A 240 6.48 5.56 -26.88
C ILE A 240 6.93 4.13 -26.52
N PRO A 241 7.99 3.60 -27.16
CA PRO A 241 8.54 2.29 -26.78
C PRO A 241 8.97 2.23 -25.30
N PRO A 242 8.99 1.02 -24.70
CA PRO A 242 9.41 0.85 -23.31
C PRO A 242 10.90 1.17 -23.12
N ASN A 243 11.28 1.44 -21.86
CA ASN A 243 12.66 1.79 -21.55
C ASN A 243 13.65 0.67 -21.93
N ASP A 244 14.75 1.00 -22.60
CA ASP A 244 15.90 0.11 -22.91
C ASP A 244 15.61 -1.17 -23.72
N VAL A 245 14.34 -1.50 -24.01
CA VAL A 245 13.92 -2.69 -24.76
C VAL A 245 12.89 -2.37 -25.85
N PRO A 246 13.20 -1.46 -26.80
CA PRO A 246 12.22 -0.86 -27.71
C PRO A 246 11.49 -1.82 -28.67
N LEU A 247 11.93 -3.08 -28.75
CA LEU A 247 11.29 -4.15 -29.53
C LEU A 247 10.25 -4.96 -28.73
N GLN A 248 10.14 -4.77 -27.41
CA GLN A 248 9.10 -5.39 -26.59
C GLN A 248 7.77 -4.62 -26.70
N ALA A 249 6.67 -5.28 -26.30
CA ALA A 249 5.36 -4.65 -26.23
C ALA A 249 5.42 -3.35 -25.38
N PRO A 250 4.82 -2.24 -25.86
CA PRO A 250 4.73 -1.01 -25.09
C PRO A 250 3.96 -1.22 -23.77
N PRO A 251 4.24 -0.39 -22.74
CA PRO A 251 3.46 -0.38 -21.51
C PRO A 251 1.98 -0.16 -21.79
N ILE A 252 1.12 -0.76 -20.97
CA ILE A 252 -0.34 -0.59 -21.02
C ILE A 252 -0.77 0.30 -19.86
N PHE A 253 -1.75 1.16 -20.09
CA PHE A 253 -2.40 1.97 -19.08
C PHE A 253 -3.89 1.63 -19.01
N HIS A 254 -4.42 1.48 -17.80
CA HIS A 254 -5.81 1.13 -17.49
C HIS A 254 -6.46 2.26 -16.65
N VAL A 255 -7.75 2.55 -16.87
CA VAL A 255 -8.55 3.43 -16.00
C VAL A 255 -9.19 2.64 -14.86
N GLU A 256 -8.50 2.58 -13.71
CA GLU A 256 -9.02 1.91 -12.51
C GLU A 256 -10.25 2.63 -11.92
N TYR A 257 -10.29 3.96 -12.00
CA TYR A 257 -11.44 4.76 -11.58
C TYR A 257 -11.63 5.97 -12.50
N PRO A 258 -12.87 6.33 -12.87
CA PRO A 258 -14.11 5.54 -12.66
C PRO A 258 -14.08 4.24 -13.47
N LYS A 259 -14.96 3.28 -13.14
CA LYS A 259 -15.08 1.99 -13.85
C LYS A 259 -15.76 2.18 -15.21
N LEU A 260 -15.04 2.78 -16.15
CA LEU A 260 -15.53 3.19 -17.48
C LEU A 260 -16.05 2.03 -18.35
N HIS A 261 -15.79 0.77 -17.98
CA HIS A 261 -16.37 -0.41 -18.66
C HIS A 261 -17.80 -0.72 -18.21
N GLU A 262 -18.21 -0.29 -17.02
CA GLU A 262 -19.57 -0.46 -16.50
C GLU A 262 -20.55 0.59 -17.04
N TYR A 263 -20.05 1.63 -17.73
CA TYR A 263 -20.85 2.76 -18.20
C TYR A 263 -21.84 2.37 -19.30
N THR A 264 -23.11 2.74 -19.10
CA THR A 264 -24.21 2.56 -20.05
C THR A 264 -24.23 3.65 -21.12
N ASN A 265 -23.81 4.87 -20.79
CA ASN A 265 -23.78 6.00 -21.71
C ASN A 265 -22.47 6.03 -22.53
N SER A 266 -22.54 5.59 -23.78
CA SER A 266 -21.39 5.55 -24.69
C SER A 266 -20.80 6.92 -25.04
N THR A 267 -21.59 8.00 -24.97
CA THR A 267 -21.11 9.37 -25.30
C THR A 267 -20.18 9.90 -24.22
N SER A 268 -20.60 9.86 -22.96
CA SER A 268 -19.77 10.31 -21.83
C SER A 268 -18.58 9.37 -21.60
N LEU A 269 -18.78 8.05 -21.72
CA LEU A 269 -17.70 7.05 -21.75
C LEU A 269 -16.61 7.45 -22.75
N ASN A 270 -16.98 7.73 -24.00
CA ASN A 270 -16.01 8.08 -25.04
C ASN A 270 -15.34 9.43 -24.78
N LEU A 271 -16.07 10.44 -24.28
CA LEU A 271 -15.49 11.74 -23.92
C LEU A 271 -14.45 11.61 -22.79
N GLN A 272 -14.81 10.94 -21.71
CA GLN A 272 -13.95 10.77 -20.53
C GLN A 272 -12.73 9.88 -20.83
N PHE A 273 -12.94 8.75 -21.53
CA PHE A 273 -11.85 7.84 -21.91
C PHE A 273 -10.86 8.52 -22.87
N ASN A 274 -11.35 9.20 -23.91
CA ASN A 274 -10.47 9.87 -24.86
C ASN A 274 -9.76 11.07 -24.24
N TYR A 275 -10.38 11.80 -23.29
CA TYR A 275 -9.70 12.88 -22.55
C TYR A 275 -8.47 12.35 -21.81
N ILE A 276 -8.63 11.33 -20.94
CA ILE A 276 -7.52 10.88 -20.09
C ILE A 276 -6.42 10.18 -20.90
N LYS A 277 -6.81 9.46 -21.98
CA LYS A 277 -5.89 8.90 -22.96
C LYS A 277 -5.09 9.99 -23.69
N GLN A 278 -5.75 11.06 -24.14
CA GLN A 278 -5.06 12.18 -24.81
C GLN A 278 -4.15 12.95 -23.84
N TYR A 279 -4.55 13.10 -22.58
CA TYR A 279 -3.71 13.70 -21.56
C TYR A 279 -2.43 12.88 -21.32
N MET A 280 -2.53 11.55 -21.24
CA MET A 280 -1.38 10.65 -21.19
C MET A 280 -0.49 10.77 -22.43
N TYR A 281 -1.09 10.79 -23.63
CA TYR A 281 -0.35 11.01 -24.88
C TYR A 281 0.44 12.33 -24.83
N ASN A 282 -0.20 13.43 -24.45
CA ASN A 282 0.44 14.75 -24.36
C ASN A 282 1.59 14.78 -23.35
N PHE A 283 1.41 14.16 -22.18
CA PHE A 283 2.47 14.02 -21.16
C PHE A 283 3.68 13.25 -21.72
N GLU A 284 3.43 12.08 -22.34
CA GLU A 284 4.49 11.26 -22.92
C GLU A 284 5.19 11.95 -24.09
N THR A 285 4.47 12.64 -24.97
CA THR A 285 5.05 13.44 -26.05
C THR A 285 5.94 14.55 -25.49
N ALA A 286 5.47 15.29 -24.47
CA ALA A 286 6.22 16.38 -23.86
C ALA A 286 7.45 15.89 -23.07
N LEU A 287 7.40 14.69 -22.48
CA LEU A 287 8.55 14.08 -21.80
C LEU A 287 9.58 13.49 -22.79
N ASN A 288 9.14 12.99 -23.95
CA ASN A 288 10.01 12.44 -24.97
C ASN A 288 10.58 13.49 -25.95
N GLY A 289 9.93 14.66 -26.06
CA GLY A 289 10.28 15.74 -26.98
C GLY A 289 11.60 16.47 -26.67
N PRO A 290 12.07 17.33 -27.60
CA PRO A 290 13.33 18.07 -27.43
C PRO A 290 13.29 19.03 -26.24
N ASP A 291 12.15 19.67 -26.00
CA ASP A 291 11.94 20.67 -24.94
C ASP A 291 11.56 20.06 -23.58
N PHE A 292 11.77 18.76 -23.34
CA PHE A 292 11.27 18.07 -22.14
C PHE A 292 11.71 18.70 -20.81
N LYS A 293 12.88 19.36 -20.77
CA LYS A 293 13.40 20.08 -19.60
C LYS A 293 12.78 21.48 -19.39
N SER A 294 12.00 21.97 -20.34
CA SER A 294 11.30 23.25 -20.24
C SER A 294 10.22 23.19 -19.16
N PRO A 295 10.12 24.19 -18.26
CA PRO A 295 9.07 24.23 -17.25
C PRO A 295 7.66 24.44 -17.84
N THR A 296 7.55 24.94 -19.07
CA THR A 296 6.29 25.30 -19.72
C THR A 296 5.95 24.47 -20.96
N LEU A 297 6.95 23.94 -21.67
CA LEU A 297 6.76 23.12 -22.88
C LEU A 297 7.07 21.62 -22.65
N GLY A 298 7.80 21.30 -21.58
CA GLY A 298 8.20 19.93 -21.25
C GLY A 298 7.16 19.18 -20.43
N TYR A 299 7.61 18.21 -19.62
CA TYR A 299 6.70 17.35 -18.86
C TYR A 299 6.08 18.02 -17.62
N ARG A 300 6.67 19.11 -17.11
CA ARG A 300 6.31 19.73 -15.82
C ARG A 300 4.90 20.33 -15.72
N PRO A 301 4.26 20.84 -16.80
CA PRO A 301 2.85 21.21 -16.80
C PRO A 301 1.89 20.03 -16.58
N TYR A 302 2.31 18.81 -16.95
CA TYR A 302 1.49 17.60 -16.89
C TYR A 302 1.69 16.79 -15.59
N LEU A 303 2.76 17.06 -14.84
CA LEU A 303 3.24 16.18 -13.78
C LEU A 303 3.49 16.92 -12.45
N ASN A 304 2.97 16.32 -11.37
CA ASN A 304 3.32 16.66 -10.00
C ASN A 304 4.72 16.09 -9.70
N VAL A 305 5.75 16.87 -10.02
CA VAL A 305 7.17 16.46 -9.93
C VAL A 305 7.54 15.89 -8.56
N ASP A 306 7.06 16.52 -7.48
CA ASP A 306 7.38 16.08 -6.12
C ASP A 306 6.78 14.70 -5.81
N SER A 307 5.61 14.37 -6.38
CA SER A 307 5.05 13.02 -6.25
C SER A 307 5.80 11.96 -7.03
N PHE A 308 6.30 12.32 -8.22
CA PHE A 308 7.14 11.41 -9.00
C PHE A 308 8.46 11.19 -8.26
N VAL A 309 9.06 12.23 -7.66
CA VAL A 309 10.25 12.11 -6.79
C VAL A 309 9.99 11.19 -5.60
N ASP A 310 8.96 11.43 -4.79
CA ASP A 310 8.69 10.59 -3.61
C ASP A 310 8.37 9.12 -4.00
N PHE A 311 7.65 8.90 -5.11
CA PHE A 311 7.35 7.55 -5.62
C PHE A 311 8.58 6.86 -6.21
N PHE A 312 9.42 7.58 -6.97
CA PHE A 312 10.68 7.07 -7.49
C PHE A 312 11.59 6.63 -6.35
N LEU A 313 11.76 7.48 -5.32
CA LEU A 313 12.57 7.14 -4.16
C LEU A 313 12.06 5.91 -3.41
N LEU A 314 10.75 5.66 -3.35
CA LEU A 314 10.21 4.44 -2.76
C LEU A 314 10.52 3.20 -3.61
N GLN A 315 10.33 3.29 -4.93
CA GLN A 315 10.63 2.18 -5.84
C GLN A 315 12.12 1.81 -5.80
N GLU A 316 13.00 2.80 -5.69
CA GLU A 316 14.43 2.56 -5.46
C GLU A 316 14.71 2.01 -4.07
N PHE A 317 14.26 2.66 -2.98
CA PHE A 317 14.44 2.23 -1.57
C PHE A 317 14.07 0.76 -1.32
N THR A 318 12.98 0.31 -1.91
CA THR A 318 12.48 -1.07 -1.81
C THR A 318 13.11 -2.02 -2.84
N LYS A 319 13.70 -1.46 -3.91
CA LYS A 319 14.06 -2.16 -5.14
C LYS A 319 12.93 -3.07 -5.64
N ASN A 320 11.71 -2.52 -5.73
CA ASN A 320 10.52 -3.29 -6.13
C ASN A 320 10.69 -3.81 -7.57
N SER A 321 10.63 -5.12 -7.75
CA SER A 321 10.85 -5.79 -9.04
C SER A 321 9.70 -5.62 -10.04
N ASP A 322 8.55 -5.15 -9.58
CA ASP A 322 7.39 -4.82 -10.40
C ASP A 322 7.25 -3.30 -10.63
N ALA A 323 8.19 -2.49 -10.10
CA ALA A 323 8.22 -1.05 -10.24
C ALA A 323 8.04 -0.58 -11.69
N TRP A 324 7.15 0.41 -11.87
CA TRP A 324 6.78 1.01 -13.15
C TRP A 324 6.05 0.09 -14.14
N ARG A 325 6.09 -1.23 -13.96
CA ARG A 325 5.64 -2.24 -14.93
C ARG A 325 4.19 -2.65 -14.71
N VAL A 326 3.88 -2.98 -13.46
CA VAL A 326 2.57 -3.42 -12.94
C VAL A 326 2.41 -2.81 -11.54
N SER A 327 1.24 -2.95 -10.90
CA SER A 327 0.95 -2.44 -9.54
C SER A 327 1.31 -0.95 -9.31
N THR A 328 1.46 -0.18 -10.39
CA THR A 328 1.93 1.21 -10.38
C THR A 328 0.75 2.11 -10.65
N PHE A 329 0.33 2.85 -9.61
CA PHE A 329 -0.79 3.78 -9.68
C PHE A 329 -0.33 5.21 -9.94
N LEU A 330 -1.17 5.96 -10.63
CA LEU A 330 -1.13 7.40 -10.72
C LEU A 330 -2.55 7.94 -10.82
N TYR A 331 -2.80 9.17 -10.40
CA TYR A 331 -4.11 9.80 -10.48
C TYR A 331 -4.04 11.21 -11.05
N LYS A 332 -5.15 11.69 -11.60
CA LYS A 332 -5.31 13.05 -12.10
C LYS A 332 -6.59 13.65 -11.53
N ASP A 333 -6.45 14.72 -10.73
CA ASP A 333 -7.59 15.55 -10.35
C ASP A 333 -7.91 16.59 -11.44
N ARG A 334 -9.05 17.27 -11.30
CA ARG A 334 -9.51 18.30 -12.24
C ARG A 334 -8.50 19.44 -12.35
N ASP A 335 -8.52 20.14 -13.47
CA ASP A 335 -7.62 21.28 -13.71
C ASP A 335 -7.85 22.42 -12.70
N SER A 336 -9.08 22.57 -12.20
CA SER A 336 -9.42 23.47 -11.09
C SER A 336 -8.76 23.10 -9.74
N GLU A 337 -8.26 21.87 -9.59
CA GLU A 337 -7.59 21.36 -8.39
C GLU A 337 -6.08 21.13 -8.63
N GLY A 338 -5.53 21.72 -9.70
CA GLY A 338 -4.12 21.67 -10.05
C GLY A 338 -3.76 20.74 -11.21
N GLY A 339 -4.68 19.87 -11.64
CA GLY A 339 -4.70 19.29 -13.00
C GLY A 339 -3.56 18.38 -13.44
N ARG A 340 -2.66 17.93 -12.55
CA ARG A 340 -1.46 17.15 -12.91
C ARG A 340 -1.54 15.69 -12.52
N PHE A 341 -0.87 14.82 -13.28
CA PHE A 341 -0.61 13.45 -12.85
C PHE A 341 0.19 13.45 -11.55
N THR A 342 -0.30 12.71 -10.57
CA THR A 342 0.33 12.50 -9.27
C THR A 342 0.56 11.01 -9.08
N LEU A 343 1.80 10.61 -8.82
CA LEU A 343 2.17 9.18 -8.72
C LEU A 343 1.88 8.60 -7.34
N GLY A 344 1.64 7.29 -7.32
CA GLY A 344 1.13 6.56 -6.18
C GLY A 344 -0.41 6.60 -6.11
N PRO A 345 -0.99 6.09 -5.02
CA PRO A 345 -0.32 5.44 -3.88
C PRO A 345 0.38 4.12 -4.26
N PRO A 346 1.38 3.66 -3.48
CA PRO A 346 2.06 2.39 -3.72
C PRO A 346 1.15 1.18 -3.44
N TRP A 347 1.43 0.08 -4.15
CA TRP A 347 0.73 -1.19 -4.08
C TRP A 347 1.67 -2.35 -4.41
N ASP A 348 1.49 -3.52 -3.77
CA ASP A 348 2.15 -4.80 -4.09
C ASP A 348 3.69 -4.76 -3.98
N PHE A 349 4.19 -4.79 -2.75
CA PHE A 349 5.61 -4.71 -2.39
C PHE A 349 6.16 -5.99 -1.74
N ASP A 350 5.46 -7.13 -1.84
CA ASP A 350 5.97 -8.43 -1.39
C ASP A 350 7.23 -8.87 -2.16
N LYS A 351 7.27 -8.58 -3.48
CA LYS A 351 8.37 -8.85 -4.42
C LYS A 351 9.44 -7.75 -4.43
N SER A 352 9.88 -7.34 -3.25
CA SER A 352 10.85 -6.28 -3.01
C SER A 352 11.85 -6.66 -1.91
N MET A 353 12.87 -5.83 -1.66
CA MET A 353 13.80 -5.95 -0.52
C MET A 353 14.36 -7.37 -0.35
N GLY A 354 14.95 -7.90 -1.43
CA GLY A 354 15.57 -9.22 -1.49
C GLY A 354 14.62 -10.41 -1.63
N ASN A 355 13.29 -10.21 -1.65
CA ASN A 355 12.29 -11.27 -1.84
C ASN A 355 11.77 -11.33 -3.28
N GLN A 356 12.69 -11.45 -4.23
CA GLN A 356 12.44 -11.72 -5.63
C GLN A 356 13.59 -12.57 -6.14
N GLN A 357 13.40 -13.31 -7.23
CA GLN A 357 14.46 -14.11 -7.87
C GLN A 357 14.48 -14.10 -9.38
N PHE A 358 13.38 -13.72 -10.05
CA PHE A 358 13.43 -13.45 -11.48
C PHE A 358 14.51 -12.39 -11.75
N CYS A 359 15.48 -12.74 -12.59
CA CYS A 359 16.61 -11.90 -12.95
C CYS A 359 17.60 -11.60 -11.80
N TYR A 360 17.76 -12.56 -10.88
CA TYR A 360 18.93 -12.68 -10.01
C TYR A 360 20.24 -12.65 -10.84
N PRO A 361 21.34 -12.03 -10.35
CA PRO A 361 21.47 -11.34 -9.06
C PRO A 361 20.95 -9.90 -9.05
N ARG A 362 20.73 -9.28 -10.21
CA ARG A 362 20.55 -7.82 -10.30
C ARG A 362 19.21 -7.32 -9.76
N SER A 363 18.12 -8.09 -9.88
CA SER A 363 16.85 -7.74 -9.22
C SER A 363 16.90 -7.85 -7.69
N VAL A 364 17.82 -8.67 -7.15
CA VAL A 364 17.74 -9.18 -5.76
C VAL A 364 18.80 -8.59 -4.86
N LYS A 365 20.05 -8.47 -5.35
CA LYS A 365 21.17 -8.00 -4.53
C LYS A 365 21.03 -6.51 -4.21
N PRO A 366 21.33 -6.09 -2.97
CA PRO A 366 21.13 -4.73 -2.49
C PRO A 366 22.03 -3.69 -3.17
N ASP A 367 23.09 -4.11 -3.86
CA ASP A 367 24.21 -3.27 -4.29
C ASP A 367 24.47 -3.31 -5.82
N SER A 368 23.53 -3.86 -6.58
CA SER A 368 23.80 -4.36 -7.95
C SER A 368 23.18 -3.56 -9.11
N SER A 369 22.19 -2.72 -8.84
CA SER A 369 21.45 -1.90 -9.83
C SER A 369 20.36 -1.07 -9.16
N TRP A 370 19.88 -0.04 -9.87
CA TRP A 370 18.64 0.68 -9.56
C TRP A 370 17.40 -0.10 -10.07
N ALA A 371 16.24 0.08 -9.45
CA ALA A 371 14.97 -0.52 -9.83
C ALA A 371 14.47 -0.05 -11.20
N TRP A 372 14.61 1.25 -11.53
CA TRP A 372 14.23 1.77 -12.86
C TRP A 372 14.96 1.09 -14.04
N GLN A 373 16.12 0.48 -13.78
CA GLN A 373 16.93 -0.25 -14.76
C GLN A 373 16.41 -1.68 -15.04
N PHE A 374 15.22 -2.06 -14.53
CA PHE A 374 14.70 -3.43 -14.59
C PHE A 374 14.81 -4.08 -15.98
N ASN A 375 14.41 -3.38 -17.05
CA ASN A 375 14.43 -3.93 -18.41
C ASN A 375 15.87 -4.22 -18.92
N ILE A 376 16.91 -3.54 -18.39
CA ILE A 376 18.32 -3.77 -18.76
C ILE A 376 18.81 -5.13 -18.24
N TYR A 377 18.46 -5.48 -17.00
CA TYR A 377 18.91 -6.71 -16.36
C TYR A 377 17.89 -7.85 -16.39
N CYS A 378 16.67 -7.58 -16.84
CA CYS A 378 15.60 -8.55 -16.99
C CYS A 378 14.90 -8.43 -18.36
N PRO A 379 15.65 -8.53 -19.48
CA PRO A 379 15.06 -8.50 -20.81
C PRO A 379 14.09 -9.67 -21.02
N GLY A 380 12.98 -9.43 -21.72
CA GLY A 380 11.94 -10.42 -22.01
C GLY A 380 10.81 -10.56 -20.98
N ARG A 381 10.93 -9.97 -19.78
CA ARG A 381 9.83 -10.02 -18.78
C ARG A 381 8.81 -8.92 -19.07
N THR A 382 7.59 -9.28 -19.46
CA THR A 382 6.44 -8.35 -19.59
C THR A 382 5.66 -8.19 -18.27
N SER A 383 4.84 -7.15 -18.07
CA SER A 383 4.73 -5.90 -18.82
C SER A 383 6.01 -5.05 -18.71
N SER A 384 6.35 -4.27 -19.74
CA SER A 384 7.60 -3.50 -19.81
C SER A 384 7.53 -2.19 -19.01
N THR A 385 8.64 -1.69 -18.45
CA THR A 385 8.65 -0.35 -17.81
C THR A 385 8.42 0.77 -18.85
N PRO A 386 7.59 1.79 -18.55
CA PRO A 386 7.58 3.06 -19.29
C PRO A 386 8.95 3.73 -19.30
N PHE A 387 9.23 4.46 -20.39
CA PHE A 387 10.46 5.24 -20.56
C PHE A 387 10.62 6.37 -19.52
N TRP A 388 9.55 6.73 -18.80
CA TRP A 388 9.47 7.91 -17.94
C TRP A 388 10.60 7.97 -16.91
N ALA A 389 10.83 6.88 -16.17
CA ALA A 389 11.77 6.84 -15.05
C ALA A 389 13.22 7.11 -15.50
N LYS A 390 13.63 6.59 -16.66
CA LYS A 390 14.93 6.95 -17.27
C LYS A 390 14.93 8.40 -17.77
N LYS A 391 13.87 8.80 -18.48
CA LYS A 391 13.84 10.09 -19.18
C LYS A 391 13.85 11.30 -18.24
N VAL A 392 13.15 11.23 -17.10
CA VAL A 392 13.20 12.31 -16.09
C VAL A 392 14.59 12.47 -15.48
N LEU A 393 15.39 11.41 -15.39
CA LEU A 393 16.76 11.51 -14.89
C LEU A 393 17.67 12.32 -15.83
N GLU A 394 17.34 12.49 -17.11
CA GLU A 394 18.12 13.37 -18.01
C GLU A 394 17.93 14.87 -17.69
N ASP A 395 16.95 15.24 -16.86
CA ASP A 395 16.69 16.60 -16.41
C ASP A 395 17.34 16.87 -15.04
N CYS A 396 18.35 17.75 -15.01
CA CYS A 396 19.07 18.05 -13.75
C CYS A 396 18.17 18.65 -12.67
N TYR A 397 17.08 19.33 -13.02
CA TYR A 397 16.09 19.82 -12.05
C TYR A 397 15.39 18.66 -11.32
N PHE A 398 15.03 17.61 -12.05
CA PHE A 398 14.45 16.40 -11.46
C PHE A 398 15.45 15.70 -10.56
N VAL A 399 16.69 15.48 -11.04
CA VAL A 399 17.73 14.80 -10.25
C VAL A 399 18.10 15.60 -9.00
N GLN A 400 18.22 16.93 -9.08
CA GLN A 400 18.46 17.77 -7.89
C GLN A 400 17.34 17.65 -6.86
N LYS A 401 16.06 17.64 -7.28
CA LYS A 401 14.93 17.37 -6.38
C LYS A 401 15.00 15.97 -5.78
N LEU A 402 15.30 14.95 -6.59
CA LEU A 402 15.43 13.55 -6.17
C LEU A 402 16.51 13.37 -5.10
N VAL A 403 17.73 13.86 -5.34
CA VAL A 403 18.86 13.79 -4.41
C VAL A 403 18.57 14.58 -3.12
N THR A 404 18.03 15.80 -3.25
CA THR A 404 17.71 16.64 -2.08
C THR A 404 16.66 15.95 -1.21
N ARG A 405 15.59 15.45 -1.82
CA ARG A 405 14.51 14.77 -1.11
C ARG A 405 14.96 13.46 -0.47
N TYR A 406 15.83 12.69 -1.12
CA TYR A 406 16.44 11.52 -0.52
C TYR A 406 17.23 11.88 0.74
N ARG A 407 18.07 12.93 0.68
CA ARG A 407 18.86 13.41 1.82
C ARG A 407 18.00 13.92 2.97
N GLU A 408 16.86 14.56 2.70
CA GLU A 408 15.87 14.94 3.72
C GLU A 408 15.30 13.70 4.43
N LEU A 409 14.83 12.72 3.66
CA LEU A 409 14.21 11.50 4.19
C LEU A 409 15.22 10.67 5.00
N ARG A 410 16.46 10.52 4.51
CA ARG A 410 17.57 9.80 5.19
C ARG A 410 18.00 10.43 6.51
N LYS A 411 17.81 11.75 6.69
CA LYS A 411 18.04 12.45 7.97
C LYS A 411 16.92 12.27 8.99
N GLY A 412 15.77 11.73 8.58
CA GLY A 412 14.59 11.60 9.42
C GLY A 412 13.96 10.21 9.30
N PRO A 413 12.76 10.09 8.72
CA PRO A 413 11.98 8.85 8.79
C PRO A 413 12.63 7.64 8.09
N TRP A 414 13.50 7.88 7.11
CA TRP A 414 14.23 6.83 6.39
C TRP A 414 15.68 6.70 6.91
N HIS A 415 16.01 7.24 8.09
CA HIS A 415 17.26 6.92 8.78
C HIS A 415 17.30 5.42 9.12
N LEU A 416 18.50 4.81 9.16
CA LEU A 416 18.61 3.37 9.36
C LEU A 416 18.01 2.94 10.71
N ASP A 417 18.27 3.69 11.77
CA ASP A 417 17.70 3.44 13.11
C ASP A 417 16.17 3.55 13.11
N SER A 418 15.59 4.51 12.37
CA SER A 418 14.13 4.66 12.27
C SER A 418 13.48 3.47 11.59
N ILE A 419 14.13 2.94 10.54
CA ILE A 419 13.67 1.76 9.80
C ILE A 419 13.82 0.49 10.65
N HIS A 420 14.98 0.29 11.27
CA HIS A 420 15.23 -0.85 12.15
C HIS A 420 14.31 -0.83 13.38
N HIS A 421 14.09 0.32 14.00
CA HIS A 421 13.14 0.47 15.11
C HIS A 421 11.71 0.13 14.69
N PHE A 422 11.26 0.56 13.50
CA PHE A 422 9.96 0.17 12.96
C PHE A 422 9.87 -1.36 12.77
N ILE A 423 10.88 -1.96 12.13
CA ILE A 423 10.95 -3.40 11.89
C ILE A 423 10.93 -4.18 13.20
N ASP A 424 11.74 -3.81 14.20
CA ASP A 424 11.81 -4.49 15.49
C ASP A 424 10.51 -4.33 16.30
N THR A 425 9.83 -3.19 16.16
CA THR A 425 8.48 -2.98 16.72
C THR A 425 7.47 -3.93 16.09
N GLN A 426 7.47 -4.07 14.76
CA GLN A 426 6.57 -5.01 14.07
C GLN A 426 6.91 -6.48 14.36
N ARG A 427 8.21 -6.85 14.44
CA ARG A 427 8.69 -8.18 14.86
C ARG A 427 8.19 -8.52 16.26
N THR A 428 8.31 -7.57 17.20
CA THR A 428 7.83 -7.73 18.58
C THR A 428 6.31 -7.91 18.61
N LEU A 429 5.57 -7.12 17.82
CA LEU A 429 4.12 -7.25 17.67
C LEU A 429 3.70 -8.60 17.09
N LEU A 430 4.40 -9.12 16.07
CA LEU A 430 4.08 -10.41 15.45
C LEU A 430 4.42 -11.62 16.34
N LYS A 431 5.47 -11.51 17.17
CA LYS A 431 5.91 -12.58 18.10
C LYS A 431 5.18 -12.59 19.44
N ALA A 432 4.71 -11.45 19.93
CA ALA A 432 3.96 -11.39 21.18
C ALA A 432 2.74 -12.33 21.11
N LYS A 433 2.51 -13.12 22.18
CA LYS A 433 1.44 -14.13 22.25
C LYS A 433 1.40 -15.11 21.05
N ASP A 434 2.54 -15.41 20.43
CA ASP A 434 2.75 -16.49 19.46
C ASP A 434 1.92 -16.45 18.17
N ALA A 435 1.44 -15.27 17.75
CA ALA A 435 0.62 -15.14 16.54
C ALA A 435 1.37 -15.59 15.27
N ILE A 436 2.62 -15.16 15.09
CA ILE A 436 3.44 -15.59 13.95
C ILE A 436 3.88 -17.06 14.05
N THR A 437 4.09 -17.57 15.27
CA THR A 437 4.36 -18.99 15.54
C THR A 437 3.18 -19.84 15.03
N ARG A 438 1.95 -19.50 15.44
CA ARG A 438 0.73 -20.16 14.94
C ARG A 438 0.61 -20.09 13.42
N ASN A 439 0.92 -18.94 12.81
CA ASN A 439 0.88 -18.80 11.35
C ASN A 439 1.78 -19.83 10.66
N PHE A 440 3.03 -19.99 11.11
CA PHE A 440 3.95 -20.97 10.51
C PHE A 440 3.69 -22.41 10.94
N THR A 441 3.05 -22.67 12.09
CA THR A 441 2.49 -24.01 12.38
C THR A 441 1.36 -24.40 11.42
N LYS A 442 0.58 -23.42 10.93
CA LYS A 442 -0.51 -23.65 9.96
C LYS A 442 -0.03 -23.66 8.50
N TRP A 443 0.96 -22.85 8.19
CA TRP A 443 1.56 -22.66 6.88
C TRP A 443 3.07 -22.83 7.02
N ASP A 444 3.53 -24.07 7.11
CA ASP A 444 4.94 -24.39 7.28
C ASP A 444 5.69 -24.22 5.96
N ILE A 445 6.02 -22.96 5.66
CA ILE A 445 6.65 -22.53 4.40
C ILE A 445 8.03 -21.91 4.61
N LEU A 446 8.56 -21.93 5.84
CA LEU A 446 9.79 -21.20 6.17
C LEU A 446 10.96 -21.70 5.32
N GLU A 447 11.10 -23.01 5.15
CA GLU A 447 12.16 -23.62 4.33
C GLU A 447 11.74 -23.95 2.89
N ASP A 448 10.44 -23.82 2.57
CA ASP A 448 9.91 -24.14 1.24
C ASP A 448 10.26 -23.08 0.18
N PRO A 449 10.57 -23.49 -1.07
CA PRO A 449 10.62 -22.58 -2.21
C PRO A 449 9.19 -22.16 -2.58
N ILE A 450 8.83 -20.89 -2.36
CA ILE A 450 7.56 -20.32 -2.84
C ILE A 450 7.82 -19.57 -4.14
N MET A 451 6.80 -19.44 -4.99
CA MET A 451 6.90 -18.70 -6.25
C MET A 451 7.44 -17.28 -6.00
N TYR A 452 8.44 -16.87 -6.79
CA TYR A 452 9.22 -15.63 -6.66
C TYR A 452 10.32 -15.63 -5.57
N ASN A 453 10.41 -16.64 -4.70
CA ASN A 453 11.49 -16.79 -3.71
C ASN A 453 12.07 -18.22 -3.58
N GLU A 454 12.17 -18.95 -4.68
CA GLU A 454 12.63 -20.34 -4.78
C GLU A 454 14.06 -20.62 -4.23
N TYR A 455 15.11 -20.02 -4.80
CA TYR A 455 16.53 -19.98 -4.39
C TYR A 455 16.83 -19.14 -3.11
N TYR A 456 16.01 -19.22 -2.06
CA TYR A 456 16.20 -18.37 -0.86
C TYR A 456 17.36 -18.88 0.03
N PRO A 457 18.38 -18.06 0.36
CA PRO A 457 19.64 -18.56 0.94
C PRO A 457 19.63 -18.63 2.49
N LEU A 458 18.49 -18.96 3.12
CA LEU A 458 18.37 -19.05 4.59
C LEU A 458 18.13 -20.51 5.07
N PRO A 459 19.18 -21.35 5.20
CA PRO A 459 19.02 -22.71 5.74
C PRO A 459 18.68 -22.70 7.24
N GLY A 460 17.86 -23.66 7.67
CA GLY A 460 17.31 -23.73 9.03
C GLY A 460 16.41 -22.52 9.31
N ASN A 461 15.53 -22.17 8.37
CA ASN A 461 14.92 -20.85 8.33
C ASN A 461 13.97 -20.61 9.52
N THR A 462 13.85 -19.36 9.95
CA THR A 462 12.92 -18.94 11.00
C THR A 462 12.38 -17.56 10.70
N PHE A 463 11.22 -17.21 11.26
CA PHE A 463 10.70 -15.84 11.19
C PHE A 463 11.73 -14.80 11.65
N ASP A 464 12.51 -15.10 12.69
CA ASP A 464 13.57 -14.21 13.15
C ASP A 464 14.67 -13.99 12.09
N LYS A 465 15.12 -15.06 11.42
CA LYS A 465 16.08 -14.99 10.30
C LYS A 465 15.54 -14.17 9.12
N GLU A 466 14.25 -14.27 8.81
CA GLU A 466 13.61 -13.47 7.76
C GLU A 466 13.66 -11.96 8.07
N VAL A 467 13.36 -11.59 9.30
CA VAL A 467 13.42 -10.19 9.75
C VAL A 467 14.88 -9.69 9.75
N ASP A 468 15.81 -10.51 10.25
CA ASP A 468 17.23 -10.15 10.30
C ASP A 468 17.86 -10.06 8.89
N TYR A 469 17.41 -10.90 7.94
CA TYR A 469 17.76 -10.79 6.52
C TYR A 469 17.23 -9.47 5.91
N LEU A 470 15.97 -9.11 6.16
CA LEU A 470 15.40 -7.84 5.68
C LEU A 470 16.17 -6.63 6.22
N LYS A 471 16.53 -6.62 7.52
CA LYS A 471 17.35 -5.56 8.13
C LYS A 471 18.75 -5.49 7.51
N THR A 472 19.37 -6.64 7.28
CA THR A 472 20.71 -6.75 6.66
C THR A 472 20.68 -6.24 5.22
N TRP A 473 19.67 -6.65 4.44
CA TRP A 473 19.46 -6.20 3.07
C TRP A 473 19.26 -4.69 2.99
N LEU A 474 18.39 -4.12 3.83
CA LEU A 474 18.13 -2.67 3.87
C LEU A 474 19.36 -1.88 4.31
N THR A 475 20.16 -2.40 5.25
CA THR A 475 21.42 -1.78 5.67
C THR A 475 22.40 -1.66 4.50
N ALA A 476 22.61 -2.76 3.78
CA ALA A 476 23.48 -2.79 2.61
C ALA A 476 22.95 -1.93 1.45
N HIS A 477 21.64 -1.98 1.19
CA HIS A 477 21.02 -1.26 0.08
C HIS A 477 21.04 0.26 0.32
N LEU A 478 20.73 0.72 1.53
CA LEU A 478 20.77 2.13 1.86
C LEU A 478 22.20 2.68 1.86
N ALA A 479 23.19 1.91 2.33
CA ALA A 479 24.59 2.30 2.20
C ALA A 479 25.03 2.41 0.73
N TRP A 480 24.55 1.51 -0.14
CA TRP A 480 24.77 1.60 -1.58
C TRP A 480 24.07 2.82 -2.20
N MET A 481 22.81 3.08 -1.86
CA MET A 481 22.09 4.26 -2.32
C MET A 481 22.77 5.56 -1.85
N ASP A 482 23.17 5.67 -0.58
CA ASP A 482 23.89 6.83 -0.05
C ASP A 482 25.17 7.12 -0.85
N ALA A 483 25.88 6.08 -1.29
CA ALA A 483 27.09 6.19 -2.11
C ALA A 483 26.83 6.49 -3.60
N ASN A 484 25.65 6.14 -4.14
CA ASN A 484 25.36 6.19 -5.58
C ASN A 484 24.29 7.23 -5.98
N ILE A 485 23.50 7.78 -5.06
CA ILE A 485 22.34 8.64 -5.38
C ILE A 485 22.71 9.90 -6.18
N GLU A 486 23.91 10.45 -5.99
CA GLU A 486 24.41 11.57 -6.82
C GLU A 486 24.65 11.14 -8.27
N ALA A 487 24.97 9.87 -8.53
CA ALA A 487 25.20 9.30 -9.86
C ALA A 487 23.97 8.60 -10.46
N VAL A 488 22.78 8.77 -9.86
CA VAL A 488 21.52 8.17 -10.37
C VAL A 488 21.11 8.75 -11.73
N GLY A 489 21.53 9.98 -12.03
CA GLY A 489 21.41 10.66 -13.32
C GLY A 489 22.73 11.38 -13.69
N PRO A 490 22.74 12.21 -14.74
CA PRO A 490 23.91 12.93 -15.20
C PRO A 490 24.20 14.17 -14.32
N LEU A 491 24.67 13.93 -13.09
CA LEU A 491 25.34 14.94 -12.26
C LEU A 491 26.88 14.80 -12.32
N THR A 492 27.41 14.10 -13.32
CA THR A 492 28.85 13.86 -13.53
C THR A 492 29.60 15.09 -14.10
N GLN A 493 29.25 16.30 -13.67
CA GLN A 493 29.96 17.55 -14.01
C GLN A 493 30.05 18.46 -12.77
N PRO A 494 31.25 18.66 -12.19
CA PRO A 494 31.47 19.60 -11.07
C PRO A 494 31.23 21.08 -11.41
N THR A 495 30.88 21.40 -12.67
CA THR A 495 30.81 22.76 -13.23
C THR A 495 29.44 23.12 -13.80
N LEU A 496 28.36 22.47 -13.35
CA LEU A 496 27.01 23.02 -13.51
C LEU A 496 26.79 24.12 -12.45
N THR A 497 27.19 25.34 -12.79
CA THR A 497 26.72 26.54 -12.10
C THR A 497 25.20 26.55 -12.09
N SER A 498 24.61 27.04 -10.99
CA SER A 498 23.18 26.94 -10.68
C SER A 498 22.23 27.40 -11.79
N ALA A 499 22.67 28.30 -12.68
CA ALA A 499 21.91 28.87 -13.79
C ALA A 499 21.25 27.85 -14.75
N ASN A 500 21.84 26.68 -14.97
CA ASN A 500 21.29 25.68 -15.90
C ASN A 500 20.29 24.69 -15.26
N CYS A 501 20.17 24.69 -13.93
CA CYS A 501 19.22 23.84 -13.19
C CYS A 501 18.23 24.65 -12.33
N THR A 502 18.37 25.99 -12.29
CA THR A 502 17.34 26.87 -11.73
C THR A 502 16.00 26.67 -12.44
N PRO A 503 14.86 26.75 -11.71
CA PRO A 503 13.55 26.85 -12.34
C PRO A 503 13.58 28.03 -13.30
N GLY A 504 13.17 27.82 -14.56
CA GLY A 504 13.12 28.89 -15.55
C GLY A 504 12.30 30.05 -14.99
N VAL A 505 12.95 31.19 -14.78
CA VAL A 505 12.31 32.38 -14.22
C VAL A 505 11.20 32.79 -15.16
N ILE A 506 9.96 32.77 -14.66
CA ILE A 506 8.79 33.14 -15.45
C ILE A 506 8.81 34.65 -15.65
N THR A 507 9.41 35.10 -16.75
CA THR A 507 9.22 36.46 -17.28
C THR A 507 7.90 36.50 -18.06
N SER A 508 6.78 36.28 -17.37
CA SER A 508 5.46 36.66 -17.88
C SER A 508 4.98 37.90 -17.13
N VAL A 509 4.87 39.00 -17.87
CA VAL A 509 4.31 40.25 -17.35
C VAL A 509 2.79 40.11 -17.38
N TYR A 510 2.21 39.44 -16.38
CA TYR A 510 0.78 39.51 -16.13
C TYR A 510 0.48 40.70 -15.22
N SER A 511 -0.26 41.66 -15.77
CA SER A 511 -0.82 42.79 -15.03
C SER A 511 -1.88 42.30 -14.04
N LEU A 512 -1.51 42.16 -12.77
CA LEU A 512 -2.47 42.02 -11.69
C LEU A 512 -3.17 43.36 -11.44
N LEU A 513 -4.33 43.56 -12.08
CA LEU A 513 -5.33 44.47 -11.55
C LEU A 513 -5.98 43.79 -10.34
N SER A 514 -5.63 44.26 -9.15
CA SER A 514 -6.29 43.88 -7.90
C SER A 514 -6.99 45.11 -7.33
N GLU A 515 -8.31 45.01 -7.17
CA GLU A 515 -9.15 46.08 -6.60
C GLU A 515 -8.79 46.33 -5.13
N CYS A 516 -8.72 47.60 -4.75
CA CYS A 516 -8.49 47.99 -3.36
C CYS A 516 -9.82 47.99 -2.58
N ALA A 517 -9.92 47.14 -1.56
CA ALA A 517 -10.93 47.21 -0.52
C ALA A 517 -10.26 47.49 0.83
N LEU A 518 -10.47 48.70 1.37
CA LEU A 518 -10.14 49.06 2.75
C LEU A 518 -11.22 48.55 3.71
N PRO A 519 -10.89 48.34 4.99
CA PRO A 519 -11.37 49.33 5.95
C PRO A 519 -10.41 49.71 7.10
N THR A 520 -10.33 51.03 7.32
CA THR A 520 -10.26 51.75 8.61
C THR A 520 -9.11 51.51 9.62
N ASN A 521 -8.25 52.53 9.70
CA ASN A 521 -7.84 53.27 10.92
C ASN A 521 -7.41 52.52 12.20
N GLN A 522 -6.10 52.59 12.51
CA GLN A 522 -5.52 53.21 13.74
C GLN A 522 -3.98 53.27 13.57
N PRO A 523 -3.28 54.37 13.90
CA PRO A 523 -1.83 54.43 13.81
C PRO A 523 -1.14 54.04 15.13
N THR A 524 -0.24 53.05 15.08
CA THR A 524 0.77 52.85 16.13
C THR A 524 2.17 52.88 15.53
N THR A 525 3.01 53.76 16.07
CA THR A 525 4.42 53.88 15.71
C THR A 525 5.21 52.72 16.30
N TYR A 526 5.94 52.00 15.45
CA TYR A 526 6.93 51.01 15.90
C TYR A 526 8.27 51.30 15.24
N GLN A 527 9.27 51.72 16.03
CA GLN A 527 10.65 51.76 15.57
C GLN A 527 11.31 50.41 15.82
N ALA A 528 11.93 49.84 14.78
CA ALA A 528 12.80 48.68 14.90
C ALA A 528 14.27 49.14 14.99
N PRO A 529 15.07 48.65 15.95
CA PRO A 529 16.49 48.94 16.01
C PRO A 529 17.26 48.15 14.95
N ALA A 530 18.16 48.81 14.23
CA ALA A 530 18.99 48.19 13.20
C ALA A 530 20.37 47.80 13.76
N TYR A 531 20.67 46.50 13.80
CA TYR A 531 22.05 46.00 13.90
C TYR A 531 22.18 44.63 13.23
N ILE A 532 22.95 44.56 12.14
CA ILE A 532 23.66 43.35 11.71
C ILE A 532 25.10 43.80 11.40
N GLN A 533 26.07 43.31 12.20
CA GLN A 533 27.48 43.38 11.84
C GLN A 533 27.79 42.23 10.87
N LEU A 534 28.51 42.54 9.79
CA LEU A 534 29.13 41.54 8.92
C LEU A 534 30.63 41.45 9.28
N ASN A 535 31.10 40.25 9.58
CA ASN A 535 32.54 40.00 9.77
C ASN A 535 33.30 40.14 8.43
N PRO A 536 34.49 40.76 8.42
CA PRO A 536 35.29 40.88 7.21
C PRO A 536 36.02 39.55 6.93
N GLY A 537 35.89 39.00 5.70
CA GLY A 537 36.59 37.75 5.39
C GLY A 537 36.35 37.06 4.05
N PHE A 538 35.48 37.55 3.16
CA PHE A 538 35.34 36.99 1.80
C PHE A 538 35.09 38.09 0.77
N SER A 539 36.02 38.26 -0.17
CA SER A 539 35.86 39.12 -1.34
C SER A 539 35.24 38.34 -2.50
N VAL A 540 34.00 38.65 -2.85
CA VAL A 540 33.39 38.19 -4.11
C VAL A 540 33.35 39.36 -5.08
N GLN A 541 34.14 39.30 -6.15
CA GLN A 541 34.00 40.22 -7.27
C GLN A 541 32.81 39.77 -8.13
N GLY A 542 31.73 40.54 -8.09
CA GLY A 542 30.57 40.38 -8.95
C GLY A 542 29.63 41.58 -8.80
N GLN A 543 29.47 42.37 -9.86
CA GLN A 543 28.52 43.48 -9.85
C GLN A 543 27.08 42.97 -9.91
N ALA A 544 26.33 43.12 -8.83
CA ALA A 544 24.89 42.92 -8.79
C ALA A 544 24.18 44.29 -8.80
N SER A 545 23.65 44.69 -9.96
CA SER A 545 22.88 45.92 -10.11
C SER A 545 21.44 45.73 -9.62
N PHE A 546 21.15 46.14 -8.38
CA PHE A 546 19.78 46.15 -7.85
C PHE A 546 19.01 47.38 -8.36
N VAL A 547 18.02 47.16 -9.24
CA VAL A 547 17.07 48.21 -9.63
C VAL A 547 15.86 48.18 -8.71
N ALA A 548 15.89 48.96 -7.64
CA ALA A 548 14.72 49.20 -6.80
C ALA A 548 13.77 50.20 -7.48
N LYS A 549 12.70 49.72 -8.10
CA LYS A 549 11.58 50.57 -8.53
C LYS A 549 10.65 50.84 -7.36
N ILE A 550 10.75 52.04 -6.78
CA ILE A 550 9.72 52.58 -5.90
C ILE A 550 8.52 52.94 -6.77
N VAL A 551 7.41 52.24 -6.60
CA VAL A 551 6.12 52.62 -7.21
C VAL A 551 5.41 53.53 -6.22
N ALA A 552 5.39 54.84 -6.51
CA ALA A 552 4.56 55.78 -5.79
C ALA A 552 3.11 55.68 -6.28
N CYS A 553 2.15 55.51 -5.37
CA CYS A 553 0.74 55.75 -5.70
C CYS A 553 0.53 57.26 -5.91
N PRO A 554 -0.14 57.69 -6.99
CA PRO A 554 -0.45 59.10 -7.18
C PRO A 554 -1.48 59.55 -6.14
N THR A 555 -1.20 60.67 -5.48
CA THR A 555 -2.17 61.37 -4.63
C THR A 555 -3.07 62.25 -5.49
N ASN A 556 -4.36 61.90 -5.56
CA ASN A 556 -5.52 62.80 -5.63
C ASN A 556 -6.81 61.98 -5.56
#